data_AF-A0A350IBZ9-F1
#
_entry.id   AF-A0A350IBZ9-F1
#
_cell.length_a   1.000
_cell.length_b   1.000
_cell.length_c   1.000
_cell.angle_alpha   90.00
_cell.angle_beta   90.00
_cell.angle_gamma   90.00
#
_symmetry.space_group_name_H-M   'P 1'
#
loop_
_entity.id
_entity.type
_entity.pdbx_description
1 polymer ?
#
loop_
_entity_poly.entity_id
_entity_poly.type
_entity_poly.pdbx_seq_one_letter_code
_entity_poly.pdbx_strand_id
1 'polypeptide(L)'
;MMDQLGREPNLDEMPPELDDFPLEVQEAFIVHLMLPDKWDGASGQYMGKDWAALEPLLNINQIPTADRRILCFFLKFIESANTININESLKRQQDATQRRAKSK
;
A
#
# COMPACT_ATOMS: atom_id res chain seq x y z
N MET A 1 -2.40 -22.57 -7.90
CA MET A 1 -1.08 -23.21 -8.13
C MET A 1 -0.72 -24.26 -7.07
N MET A 2 -1.47 -24.40 -5.96
CA MET A 2 -1.26 -25.47 -4.95
C MET A 2 -1.92 -26.81 -5.34
N ASP A 3 -3.09 -26.77 -6.00
CA ASP A 3 -3.77 -27.98 -6.52
C ASP A 3 -2.92 -28.79 -7.51
N GLN A 4 -2.02 -28.14 -8.26
CA GLN A 4 -1.12 -28.82 -9.20
C GLN A 4 0.02 -29.58 -8.49
N LEU A 5 0.26 -29.29 -7.20
CA LEU A 5 1.34 -29.88 -6.39
C LEU A 5 0.81 -30.95 -5.41
N GLY A 6 -0.50 -31.20 -5.37
CA GLY A 6 -1.12 -32.23 -4.52
C GLY A 6 -0.95 -31.97 -3.02
N ARG A 7 -0.79 -30.71 -2.62
CA ARG A 7 -0.67 -30.30 -1.22
C ARG A 7 -1.88 -29.45 -0.84
N GLU A 8 -2.57 -29.87 0.21
CA GLU A 8 -3.59 -29.04 0.85
C GLU A 8 -2.94 -27.78 1.43
N PRO A 9 -3.59 -26.61 1.35
CA PRO A 9 -3.10 -25.38 1.95
C PRO A 9 -2.91 -25.60 3.46
N ASN A 10 -1.70 -25.34 3.97
CA ASN A 10 -1.50 -25.29 5.40
C ASN A 10 -2.17 -24.01 5.93
N LEU A 11 -3.25 -24.18 6.70
CA LEU A 11 -4.03 -23.07 7.27
C LEU A 11 -3.18 -22.14 8.13
N ASP A 12 -2.13 -22.67 8.80
CA ASP A 12 -1.21 -21.87 9.63
C ASP A 12 -0.20 -21.06 8.81
N GLU A 13 -0.04 -21.37 7.52
CA GLU A 13 0.84 -20.66 6.59
C GLU A 13 0.06 -19.79 5.59
N MET A 14 -1.25 -19.70 5.76
CA MET A 14 -2.05 -18.82 4.92
C MET A 14 -1.63 -17.37 5.18
N PRO A 15 -1.41 -16.56 4.12
CA PRO A 15 -1.21 -15.13 4.30
C PRO A 15 -2.49 -14.55 4.93
N PRO A 16 -2.36 -13.57 5.84
CA PRO A 16 -3.53 -12.95 6.46
C PRO A 16 -4.38 -12.25 5.39
N GLU A 17 -5.69 -12.45 5.49
CA GLU A 17 -6.69 -11.71 4.74
C GLU A 17 -7.01 -10.38 5.45
N LEU A 18 -7.75 -9.50 4.78
CA LEU A 18 -8.08 -8.19 5.36
C LEU A 18 -8.93 -8.32 6.63
N ASP A 19 -9.86 -9.26 6.65
CA ASP A 19 -10.76 -9.53 7.77
C ASP A 19 -10.06 -10.17 8.99
N ASP A 20 -8.85 -10.70 8.83
CA ASP A 20 -8.01 -11.18 9.93
C ASP A 20 -7.45 -10.03 10.81
N PHE A 21 -7.49 -8.78 10.32
CA PHE A 21 -6.98 -7.63 11.06
C PHE A 21 -8.06 -6.95 11.93
N PRO A 22 -7.68 -6.22 12.98
CA PRO A 22 -8.61 -5.33 13.71
C PRO A 22 -9.27 -4.32 12.77
N LEU A 23 -10.50 -3.91 13.09
CA LEU A 23 -11.32 -3.04 12.24
C LEU A 23 -10.57 -1.77 11.81
N GLU A 24 -9.84 -1.13 12.72
CA GLU A 24 -9.14 0.13 12.46
C GLU A 24 -8.00 -0.05 11.43
N VAL A 25 -7.41 -1.25 11.37
CA VAL A 25 -6.40 -1.60 10.37
C VAL A 25 -7.05 -1.84 9.01
N GLN A 26 -8.20 -2.52 8.99
CA GLN A 26 -8.99 -2.73 7.77
C GLN A 26 -9.41 -1.39 7.16
N GLU A 27 -9.96 -0.50 7.99
CA GLU A 27 -10.38 0.85 7.60
C GLU A 27 -9.18 1.68 7.12
N ALA A 28 -8.01 1.56 7.75
CA ALA A 28 -6.81 2.23 7.31
C ALA A 28 -6.37 1.75 5.91
N PHE A 29 -6.43 0.44 5.61
CA PHE A 29 -6.15 -0.06 4.27
C PHE A 29 -7.13 0.50 3.23
N ILE A 30 -8.43 0.50 3.54
CA ILE A 30 -9.47 1.03 2.65
C ILE A 30 -9.24 2.51 2.37
N VAL A 31 -9.04 3.32 3.41
CA VAL A 31 -8.80 4.76 3.27
C VAL A 31 -7.50 5.03 2.50
N HIS A 32 -6.43 4.26 2.75
CA HIS A 32 -5.17 4.37 2.01
C HIS A 32 -5.35 4.10 0.51
N LEU A 33 -6.12 3.08 0.15
CA LEU A 33 -6.44 2.75 -1.24
C LEU A 33 -7.23 3.87 -1.94
N MET A 34 -8.13 4.53 -1.21
CA MET A 34 -8.94 5.65 -1.74
C MET A 34 -8.15 6.95 -1.88
N LEU A 35 -7.08 7.13 -1.11
CA LEU A 35 -6.27 8.35 -1.19
C LEU A 35 -5.57 8.45 -2.55
N PRO A 36 -5.65 9.60 -3.24
CA PRO A 36 -4.93 9.82 -4.49
C PRO A 36 -3.43 9.72 -4.31
N ASP A 37 -2.75 9.15 -5.30
CA ASP A 37 -1.29 9.10 -5.35
C ASP A 37 -0.69 10.40 -5.88
N LYS A 38 0.44 10.82 -5.29
CA LYS A 38 1.28 11.91 -5.76
C LYS A 38 2.55 11.36 -6.40
N TRP A 39 2.83 11.86 -7.59
CA TRP A 39 4.00 11.52 -8.39
C TRP A 39 4.76 12.78 -8.75
N ASP A 40 6.09 12.74 -8.70
CA ASP A 40 6.90 13.77 -9.32
C ASP A 40 6.92 13.55 -10.85
N GLY A 41 6.36 14.49 -11.60
CA GLY A 41 6.26 14.38 -13.06
C GLY A 41 7.61 14.41 -13.77
N ALA A 42 8.66 14.95 -13.17
CA ALA A 42 9.99 15.03 -13.79
C ALA A 42 10.80 13.73 -13.59
N SER A 43 10.90 13.25 -12.34
CA SER A 43 11.68 12.05 -12.02
C SER A 43 10.88 10.75 -12.11
N GLY A 44 9.55 10.82 -12.13
CA GLY A 44 8.66 9.67 -11.99
C GLY A 44 8.68 9.05 -10.59
N GLN A 45 9.25 9.74 -9.60
CA GLN A 45 9.33 9.24 -8.23
C GLN A 45 7.97 9.31 -7.54
N TYR A 46 7.62 8.27 -6.79
CA TYR A 46 6.42 8.24 -5.97
C TYR A 46 6.63 9.08 -4.70
N MET A 47 5.76 10.07 -4.50
CA MET A 47 5.80 11.04 -3.38
C MET A 47 4.84 10.69 -2.25
N GLY A 48 4.07 9.61 -2.41
CA GLY A 48 3.11 9.17 -1.42
C GLY A 48 1.67 9.60 -1.72
N LYS A 49 0.81 9.56 -0.72
CA LYS A 49 -0.62 9.88 -0.79
C LYS A 49 -0.93 11.37 -0.62
N ASP A 50 -2.03 11.83 -1.22
CA ASP A 50 -2.57 13.16 -1.02
C ASP A 50 -3.46 13.27 0.22
N TRP A 51 -2.85 13.65 1.33
CA TRP A 51 -3.53 13.83 2.61
C TRP A 51 -4.58 14.96 2.64
N ALA A 52 -4.63 15.84 1.63
CA ALA A 52 -5.68 16.85 1.55
C ALA A 52 -7.08 16.23 1.39
N ALA A 53 -7.15 15.04 0.78
CA ALA A 53 -8.40 14.30 0.59
C ALA A 53 -8.81 13.47 1.82
N LEU A 54 -7.98 13.40 2.87
CA LEU A 54 -8.22 12.50 4.01
C LEU A 54 -9.53 12.82 4.73
N GLU A 55 -9.75 14.08 5.12
CA GLU A 55 -10.93 14.46 5.91
C GLU A 55 -12.26 14.13 5.19
N PRO A 56 -12.44 14.48 3.90
CA PRO A 56 -13.60 14.00 3.13
C PRO A 56 -13.76 12.48 3.13
N LEU A 57 -12.67 11.72 2.97
CA LEU A 57 -12.71 10.25 2.94
C LEU A 57 -13.09 9.66 4.29
N LEU A 58 -12.60 10.21 5.41
CA LEU A 58 -13.00 9.77 6.75
C LEU A 58 -14.50 10.00 6.98
N ASN A 59 -15.04 11.11 6.48
CA ASN A 59 -16.46 11.43 6.58
C ASN A 59 -17.32 10.50 5.70
N ILE A 60 -16.90 10.21 4.46
CA ILE A 60 -17.61 9.29 3.55
C ILE A 60 -17.66 7.87 4.12
N ASN A 61 -16.55 7.40 4.69
CA ASN A 61 -16.45 6.08 5.31
C ASN A 61 -17.02 6.04 6.74
N GLN A 62 -17.60 7.14 7.23
CA GLN A 62 -18.25 7.24 8.54
C GLN A 62 -17.33 6.86 9.72
N ILE A 63 -16.03 7.14 9.58
CA ILE A 63 -15.04 6.84 10.62
C ILE A 63 -15.30 7.70 11.86
N PRO A 64 -15.55 7.10 13.04
CA PRO A 64 -15.79 7.84 14.26
C PRO A 64 -14.60 8.73 14.63
N THR A 65 -14.86 9.94 15.10
CA THR A 65 -13.80 10.90 15.47
C THR A 65 -12.86 10.35 16.56
N ALA A 66 -13.37 9.48 17.44
CA ALA A 66 -12.56 8.81 18.47
C ALA A 66 -11.47 7.90 17.88
N ASP A 67 -11.73 7.30 16.72
CA ASP A 67 -10.87 6.29 16.09
C ASP A 67 -9.91 6.90 15.08
N ARG A 68 -10.15 8.14 14.64
CA ARG A 68 -9.29 8.85 13.66
C ARG A 68 -7.84 8.92 14.08
N ARG A 69 -7.55 9.03 15.39
CA ARG A 69 -6.16 9.06 15.88
C ARG A 69 -5.44 7.74 15.60
N ILE A 70 -6.08 6.61 15.91
CA ILE A 70 -5.48 5.29 15.72
C ILE A 70 -5.43 4.91 14.24
N LEU A 71 -6.47 5.28 13.47
CA LEU A 71 -6.49 5.10 12.03
C LEU A 71 -5.36 5.91 11.35
N CYS A 72 -5.16 7.18 11.71
CA CYS A 72 -4.05 7.99 11.20
C CYS A 72 -2.68 7.38 11.53
N PHE A 73 -2.53 6.76 12.72
CA PHE A 73 -1.32 6.03 13.06
C PHE A 73 -1.08 4.89 12.07
N PHE A 74 -2.07 4.01 11.84
CA PHE A 74 -1.93 2.90 10.89
C PHE A 74 -1.71 3.38 9.44
N LEU A 75 -2.44 4.40 8.98
CA LEU A 75 -2.24 4.98 7.66
C LEU A 75 -0.79 5.42 7.44
N LYS A 76 -0.12 5.97 8.45
CA LYS A 76 1.30 6.36 8.33
C LYS A 76 2.22 5.16 8.16
N PHE A 77 1.95 4.02 8.80
CA PHE A 77 2.76 2.80 8.62
C PHE A 77 2.55 2.19 7.24
N ILE A 78 1.29 2.03 6.84
CA ILE A 78 0.93 1.52 5.52
C ILE A 78 1.60 2.36 4.44
N GLU A 79 1.50 3.68 4.56
CA GLU A 79 2.05 4.60 3.59
C GLU A 79 3.58 4.59 3.51
N SER A 80 4.25 4.48 4.67
CA SER A 80 5.70 4.36 4.72
C SER A 80 6.17 3.09 4.00
N ALA A 81 5.53 1.95 4.27
CA ALA A 81 5.86 0.69 3.62
C ALA A 81 5.59 0.75 2.11
N ASN A 82 4.45 1.30 1.70
CA ASN A 82 4.08 1.45 0.30
C ASN A 82 5.08 2.33 -0.47
N THR A 83 5.47 3.46 0.11
CA THR A 83 6.42 4.40 -0.50
C THR A 83 7.79 3.77 -0.74
N ILE A 84 8.29 3.01 0.24
CA ILE A 84 9.56 2.28 0.12
C ILE A 84 9.46 1.25 -1.00
N ASN A 85 8.42 0.41 -0.97
CA ASN A 85 8.25 -0.68 -1.94
C ASN A 85 8.14 -0.15 -3.39
N ILE A 86 7.34 0.90 -3.60
CA ILE A 86 7.17 1.50 -4.94
C ILE A 86 8.50 2.08 -5.43
N ASN A 87 9.16 2.92 -4.64
CA ASN A 87 10.39 3.59 -5.07
C ASN A 87 11.56 2.60 -5.26
N GLU A 88 11.65 1.55 -4.45
CA GLU A 88 12.61 0.47 -4.68
C GLU A 88 12.34 -0.28 -5.99
N SER A 89 11.07 -0.60 -6.28
CA SER A 89 10.69 -1.25 -7.53
C SER A 89 11.04 -0.38 -8.74
N LEU A 90 10.72 0.92 -8.69
CA LEU A 90 11.05 1.88 -9.74
C LEU A 90 12.55 1.96 -9.97
N LYS A 91 13.35 2.05 -8.90
CA LYS A 91 14.81 2.07 -9.00
C LYS A 91 15.35 0.79 -9.65
N ARG A 92 14.86 -0.39 -9.25
CA ARG A 92 15.24 -1.68 -9.86
C ARG A 92 14.92 -1.71 -11.36
N GLN A 93 13.77 -1.18 -11.77
CA GLN A 93 13.38 -1.10 -13.18
C GLN A 93 14.24 -0.13 -13.98
N GLN A 94 14.57 1.03 -13.41
CA GLN A 94 15.46 2.01 -14.02
C GLN A 94 16.86 1.43 -14.22
N ASP A 95 17.45 0.81 -13.18
CA ASP A 95 18.77 0.18 -13.25
C ASP A 95 18.80 -0.94 -14.31
N ALA A 96 17.76 -1.77 -14.39
CA ALA A 96 17.66 -2.83 -15.39
C ALA A 96 17.59 -2.26 -16.82
N THR A 97 16.84 -1.18 -17.02
CA THR A 97 16.72 -0.51 -18.33
C THR A 97 18.05 0.11 -18.75
N GLN A 98 18.75 0.77 -17.84
CA GLN A 98 20.08 1.34 -18.10
C GLN A 98 21.11 0.26 -18.46
N ARG A 99 21.10 -0.89 -17.78
CA ARG A 99 21.99 -2.03 -18.12
C ARG A 99 21.72 -2.57 -19.52
N ARG A 100 20.44 -2.71 -19.90
CA ARG A 100 20.05 -3.13 -21.25
C ARG A 100 20.48 -2.13 -22.33
N ALA A 101 20.37 -0.83 -22.05
CA ALA A 101 20.77 0.21 -22.98
C ALA A 101 22.30 0.24 -23.22
N LYS A 102 23.11 -0.04 -22.18
CA LYS A 102 24.58 -0.13 -22.29
C LYS A 102 25.09 -1.39 -22.98
N SER A 103 24.25 -2.42 -23.11
CA SER A 103 24.59 -3.71 -23.74
C SER A 103 24.24 -3.76 -25.23
N LYS A 104 23.61 -2.72 -25.77
CA LYS A 104 23.37 -2.53 -27.21
C LYS A 104 24.41 -1.58 -27.78
#